data_AF-A0A517WA50-F1
#
_entry.id   AF-A0A517WA50-F1
#
_cell.length_a   1.000
_cell.length_b   1.000
_cell.length_c   1.000
_cell.angle_alpha   90.00
_cell.angle_beta   90.00
_cell.angle_gamma   90.00
#
_symmetry.space_group_name_H-M   'P 1'
#
loop_
_entity.id
_entity.type
_entity.pdbx_description
1 polymer ?
#
loop_
_entity_poly.entity_id
_entity_poly.type
_entity_poly.pdbx_seq_one_letter_code
_entity_poly.pdbx_strand_id
1 'polypeptide(L)'
;MLYQVIRPTNGHVIAKFEKSHDYYYLFPDGCEVPLQVQYAWCHGCELFVEAEKLFTTQEIQQKIENLSMKPEEWLQDIQRKMPEFADWIQTQEIDGRPMLEFRIEERRQRRESWISSLNWFEKRKSSARCLECGSMTAIKVLPWNEVIPHPYGEGVIELTFDATIVDGPLPTWTPPPIYFDLEGNRLTVADDDSDKG
;
A
#
# COMPACT_ATOMS: atom_id res chain seq x y z
N MET A 1 -21.30 -4.23 -2.87
CA MET A 1 -20.06 -3.45 -3.08
C MET A 1 -20.18 -2.82 -4.46
N LEU A 2 -20.32 -1.50 -4.55
CA LEU A 2 -20.53 -0.79 -5.82
C LEU A 2 -19.19 -0.21 -6.27
N TYR A 3 -18.66 -0.73 -7.37
CA TYR A 3 -17.53 -0.12 -8.06
C TYR A 3 -18.06 1.14 -8.76
N GLN A 4 -17.73 2.33 -8.25
CA GLN A 4 -18.11 3.57 -8.92
C GLN A 4 -17.03 3.95 -9.93
N VAL A 5 -17.23 3.54 -11.18
CA VAL A 5 -16.44 4.06 -12.31
C VAL A 5 -16.89 5.49 -12.57
N ILE A 6 -16.13 6.47 -12.08
CA ILE A 6 -16.36 7.88 -12.42
C ILE A 6 -15.77 8.10 -13.81
N ARG A 7 -16.63 8.18 -14.81
CA ARG A 7 -16.23 8.54 -16.18
C ARG A 7 -16.11 10.06 -16.26
N PRO A 8 -14.92 10.66 -16.36
CA PRO A 8 -14.84 12.04 -16.83
C PRO A 8 -15.49 12.14 -18.22
N THR A 9 -16.16 13.26 -18.46
CA THR A 9 -16.99 13.53 -19.64
C THR A 9 -16.24 13.55 -20.97
N ASN A 10 -14.90 13.48 -20.95
CA ASN A 10 -14.00 13.51 -22.09
C ASN A 10 -13.58 12.11 -22.59
N GLY A 11 -14.15 11.02 -22.09
CA GLY A 11 -13.96 9.67 -22.65
C GLY A 11 -12.75 8.89 -22.11
N HIS A 12 -11.99 9.45 -21.17
CA HIS A 12 -10.97 8.70 -20.44
C HIS A 12 -11.63 7.92 -19.29
N VAL A 13 -11.38 6.61 -19.17
CA VAL A 13 -11.95 5.82 -18.06
C VAL A 13 -10.98 5.87 -16.88
N ILE A 14 -11.24 6.76 -15.92
CA ILE A 14 -10.58 6.75 -14.61
C ILE A 14 -11.41 5.84 -13.70
N ALA A 15 -10.97 4.59 -13.51
CA ALA A 15 -11.56 3.75 -12.48
C ALA A 15 -10.90 4.05 -11.14
N LYS A 16 -11.63 4.71 -10.23
CA LYS A 16 -11.20 4.88 -8.83
C LYS A 16 -11.53 3.61 -8.06
N PHE A 17 -10.52 2.95 -7.48
CA PHE A 17 -10.70 1.80 -6.63
C PHE A 17 -10.45 2.21 -5.18
N GLU A 18 -11.52 2.35 -4.40
CA GLU A 18 -11.44 2.48 -2.94
C GLU A 18 -11.67 1.09 -2.34
N LYS A 19 -10.59 0.33 -2.17
CA LYS A 19 -10.65 -0.95 -1.48
C LYS A 19 -9.51 -1.00 -0.47
N SER A 20 -9.87 -0.96 0.81
CA SER A 20 -8.96 -1.16 1.94
C SER A 20 -9.42 -2.43 2.66
N HIS A 21 -9.02 -3.59 2.14
CA HIS A 21 -9.22 -4.83 2.87
C HIS A 21 -7.93 -5.16 3.62
N ASP A 22 -8.06 -5.33 4.94
CA ASP A 22 -6.97 -5.81 5.77
C ASP A 22 -6.87 -7.33 5.60
N TYR A 23 -6.04 -7.78 4.65
CA TYR A 23 -5.74 -9.20 4.47
C TYR A 23 -4.57 -9.61 5.35
N TYR A 24 -4.67 -10.80 5.96
CA TYR A 24 -3.60 -11.37 6.77
C TYR A 24 -3.33 -12.82 6.38
N TYR A 25 -2.06 -13.21 6.50
CA TYR A 25 -1.67 -14.60 6.65
C TYR A 25 -1.80 -14.99 8.12
N LEU A 26 -2.53 -16.07 8.40
CA LEU A 26 -2.48 -16.76 9.68
C LEU A 26 -1.63 -18.03 9.51
N PHE A 27 -0.49 -18.07 10.21
CA PHE A 27 0.41 -19.21 10.18
C PHE A 27 0.05 -20.27 11.24
N PRO A 28 0.53 -21.53 11.09
CA PRO A 28 0.19 -22.61 12.02
C PRO A 28 0.64 -22.39 13.47
N ASP A 29 1.63 -21.54 13.69
CA ASP A 29 2.11 -21.10 15.01
C ASP A 29 1.25 -19.98 15.62
N GLY A 30 0.18 -19.56 14.93
CA GLY A 30 -0.72 -18.49 15.35
C GLY A 30 -0.20 -17.09 15.01
N CYS A 31 0.95 -16.95 14.37
CA CYS A 31 1.44 -15.64 13.94
C CYS A 31 0.61 -15.09 12.78
N GLU A 32 0.31 -13.79 12.86
CA GLU A 32 -0.38 -13.06 11.81
C GLU A 32 0.58 -12.12 11.09
N VAL A 33 0.58 -12.15 9.75
CA VAL A 33 1.32 -11.19 8.95
C VAL A 33 0.41 -10.49 7.95
N PRO A 34 0.38 -9.15 7.94
CA PRO A 34 -0.35 -8.40 6.94
C PRO A 34 0.09 -8.81 5.53
N LEU A 35 -0.86 -9.29 4.74
CA LEU A 35 -0.66 -9.56 3.32
C LEU A 35 -0.50 -8.21 2.62
N GLN A 36 0.57 -8.06 1.85
CA GLN A 36 0.69 -6.90 0.98
C GLN A 36 -0.13 -7.11 -0.28
N VAL A 37 -0.78 -6.03 -0.70
CA VAL A 37 -1.58 -6.01 -1.92
C VAL A 37 -0.83 -5.27 -3.03
N GLN A 38 -1.08 -5.68 -4.25
CA GLN A 38 -0.75 -4.97 -5.47
C GLN A 38 -1.95 -5.03 -6.41
N TYR A 39 -2.00 -4.15 -7.40
CA TYR A 39 -3.11 -4.11 -8.33
C TYR A 39 -2.78 -4.90 -9.60
N ALA A 40 -3.75 -5.69 -10.05
CA ALA A 40 -3.58 -6.55 -11.21
C ALA A 40 -4.86 -6.57 -12.05
N TRP A 41 -4.71 -6.88 -13.34
CA TRP A 41 -5.80 -7.37 -14.15
C TRP A 41 -5.95 -8.89 -13.95
N CYS A 42 -7.16 -9.37 -13.67
CA CYS A 42 -7.42 -10.81 -13.63
C CYS A 42 -8.26 -11.25 -14.84
N HIS A 43 -7.70 -12.08 -15.71
CA HIS A 43 -8.43 -12.65 -16.85
C HIS A 43 -9.54 -13.61 -16.42
N GLY A 44 -9.46 -14.22 -15.24
CA GLY A 44 -10.52 -15.08 -14.71
C GLY A 44 -11.72 -14.29 -14.19
N CYS A 45 -11.49 -13.10 -13.63
CA CYS A 45 -12.55 -12.22 -13.17
C CYS A 45 -13.01 -11.22 -14.25
N GLU A 46 -12.23 -11.07 -15.31
CA GLU A 46 -12.39 -10.06 -16.36
C GLU A 46 -12.49 -8.61 -15.81
N LEU A 47 -11.75 -8.33 -14.74
CA LEU A 47 -11.76 -7.04 -14.06
C LEU A 47 -10.43 -6.76 -13.32
N PHE A 48 -10.26 -5.50 -12.90
CA PHE A 48 -9.17 -5.06 -12.02
C PHE A 48 -9.39 -5.52 -10.59
N VAL A 49 -8.37 -6.15 -10.02
CA VAL A 49 -8.43 -6.77 -8.69
C VAL A 49 -7.26 -6.33 -7.82
N GLU A 50 -7.44 -6.49 -6.52
CA GLU A 50 -6.30 -6.66 -5.63
C GLU A 50 -5.71 -8.07 -5.86
N ALA A 51 -4.40 -8.12 -5.99
CA ALA A 51 -3.63 -9.35 -6.03
C ALA A 51 -2.63 -9.35 -4.88
N GLU A 52 -2.25 -10.54 -4.47
CA GLU A 52 -1.18 -10.72 -3.52
C GLU A 52 0.13 -10.14 -4.05
N LYS A 53 0.80 -9.32 -3.24
CA LYS A 53 2.19 -8.93 -3.43
C LYS A 53 3.07 -9.82 -2.56
N LEU A 54 3.87 -10.64 -3.23
CA LEU A 54 4.89 -11.45 -2.58
C LEU A 54 6.13 -10.61 -2.33
N PHE A 55 6.63 -10.62 -1.10
CA PHE A 55 7.96 -10.13 -0.80
C PHE A 55 9.01 -11.11 -1.31
N THR A 56 10.17 -10.59 -1.67
CA THR A 56 11.38 -11.37 -1.82
C THR A 56 11.93 -11.78 -0.45
N THR A 57 12.72 -12.86 -0.43
CA THR A 57 13.47 -13.29 0.77
C THR A 57 14.28 -12.14 1.37
N GLN A 58 14.93 -11.32 0.52
CA GLN A 58 15.73 -10.19 0.95
C GLN A 58 14.88 -9.10 1.65
N GLU A 59 13.71 -8.76 1.10
CA GLU A 59 12.80 -7.80 1.74
C GLU A 59 12.31 -8.30 3.11
N ILE A 60 12.01 -9.60 3.23
CA ILE A 60 11.61 -10.20 4.51
C ILE A 60 12.77 -10.14 5.51
N GLN A 61 13.98 -10.50 5.09
CA GLN A 61 15.18 -10.44 5.94
C GLN A 61 15.45 -9.01 6.42
N GLN A 62 15.37 -8.02 5.54
CA GLN A 62 15.55 -6.61 5.91
C GLN A 62 14.51 -6.15 6.95
N LYS A 63 13.26 -6.61 6.86
CA LYS A 63 12.23 -6.33 7.87
C LYS A 63 12.58 -6.95 9.22
N ILE A 64 13.09 -8.19 9.24
CA ILE A 64 13.55 -8.86 10.47
C ILE A 64 14.72 -8.11 11.09
N GLU A 65 15.70 -7.69 10.30
CA GLU A 65 16.87 -6.93 10.75
C GLU A 65 16.46 -5.59 11.38
N ASN A 66 15.59 -4.83 10.70
CA ASN A 66 15.06 -3.56 11.20
C ASN A 66 14.32 -3.70 12.55
N LEU A 67 13.70 -4.86 12.79
CA LEU A 67 13.02 -5.18 14.05
C LEU A 67 13.96 -5.78 15.11
N SER A 68 15.17 -6.20 14.72
CA SER A 68 16.18 -6.79 15.62
C SER A 68 17.06 -5.76 16.32
N MET A 69 16.96 -4.48 15.95
CA MET A 69 17.66 -3.38 16.66
C MET A 69 17.32 -3.40 18.15
N LYS A 70 18.33 -3.15 18.99
CA LYS A 70 18.12 -3.10 20.45
C LYS A 70 17.16 -1.96 20.80
N PRO A 71 16.34 -2.09 21.86
CA PRO A 71 15.40 -1.05 22.25
C PRO A 71 16.04 0.34 22.41
N GLU A 72 17.25 0.40 22.97
CA GLU A 72 17.97 1.66 23.20
C GLU A 72 18.41 2.31 21.88
N GLU A 73 18.93 1.50 20.95
CA GLU A 73 19.33 1.96 19.61
C GLU A 73 18.11 2.43 18.81
N TRP A 74 16.99 1.70 18.93
CA TRP A 74 15.73 2.06 18.30
C TRP A 74 15.17 3.38 18.85
N LEU A 75 15.20 3.56 20.17
CA LEU A 75 14.79 4.82 20.81
C LEU A 75 15.65 5.99 20.36
N GLN A 76 16.98 5.83 20.31
CA GLN A 76 17.89 6.86 19.80
C GLN A 76 17.60 7.21 18.33
N ASP A 77 17.32 6.20 17.50
CA ASP A 77 16.96 6.42 16.10
C ASP A 77 15.64 7.18 15.95
N ILE A 78 14.61 6.83 16.74
CA ILE A 78 13.34 7.58 16.76
C ILE A 78 13.57 8.98 17.28
N GLN A 79 14.30 9.17 18.38
CA GLN A 79 14.51 10.50 18.95
C GLN A 79 15.24 11.44 17.98
N ARG A 80 16.12 10.90 17.14
CA ARG A 80 16.76 11.64 16.05
C ARG A 80 15.82 11.97 14.89
N LYS A 81 14.96 11.03 14.48
CA LYS A 81 14.10 11.18 13.29
C LYS A 81 12.77 11.88 13.58
N MET A 82 12.21 11.64 14.76
CA MET A 82 10.87 12.00 15.20
C MET A 82 10.87 12.27 16.72
N PRO A 83 11.47 13.38 17.18
CA PRO A 83 11.63 13.67 18.61
C PRO A 83 10.29 13.75 19.36
N GLU A 84 9.26 14.36 18.76
CA GLU A 84 7.91 14.44 19.35
C GLU A 84 7.30 13.06 19.61
N PHE A 85 7.56 12.10 18.71
CA PHE A 85 7.09 10.73 18.86
C PHE A 85 7.88 9.96 19.93
N ALA A 86 9.19 10.22 20.04
CA ALA A 86 10.02 9.64 21.10
C ALA A 86 9.55 10.10 22.48
N ASP A 87 9.26 11.39 22.65
CA ASP A 87 8.75 11.95 23.91
C ASP A 87 7.37 11.38 24.24
N TRP A 88 6.49 11.23 23.24
CA TRP A 88 5.19 10.57 23.42
C TRP A 88 5.35 9.11 23.88
N ILE A 89 6.22 8.31 23.26
CA ILE A 89 6.46 6.91 23.68
C ILE A 89 6.98 6.84 25.13
N GLN A 90 7.82 7.79 25.54
CA GLN A 90 8.45 7.78 26.86
C GLN A 90 7.53 8.27 27.98
N THR A 91 6.51 9.08 27.67
CA THR A 91 5.65 9.73 28.67
C THR A 91 4.25 9.13 28.79
N GLN A 92 3.84 8.31 27.82
CA GLN A 92 2.49 7.75 27.78
C GLN A 92 2.41 6.33 28.35
N GLU A 93 1.19 5.96 28.74
CA GLU A 93 0.83 4.62 29.17
C GLU A 93 -0.36 4.11 28.35
N ILE A 94 -0.43 2.79 28.18
CA ILE A 94 -1.58 2.08 27.60
C ILE A 94 -1.93 0.89 28.50
N ASP A 95 -3.19 0.82 28.92
CA ASP A 95 -3.68 -0.21 29.85
C ASP A 95 -2.83 -0.34 31.14
N GLY A 96 -2.33 0.79 31.67
CA GLY A 96 -1.50 0.84 32.87
C GLY A 96 -0.07 0.31 32.68
N ARG A 97 0.39 0.15 31.44
CA ARG A 97 1.78 -0.21 31.10
C ARG A 97 2.47 0.94 30.38
N PRO A 98 3.79 1.15 30.61
CA PRO A 98 4.56 2.12 29.84
C PRO A 98 4.46 1.84 28.34
N MET A 99 4.16 2.88 27.55
CA MET A 99 4.03 2.76 26.09
C MET A 99 5.30 2.20 25.45
N LEU A 100 6.48 2.54 25.98
CA LEU A 100 7.74 1.96 25.54
C LEU A 100 7.78 0.43 25.63
N GLU A 101 7.36 -0.14 26.77
CA GLU A 101 7.32 -1.59 26.95
C GLU A 101 6.35 -2.24 25.97
N PHE A 102 5.17 -1.65 25.79
CA PHE A 102 4.18 -2.10 24.82
C PHE A 102 4.76 -2.12 23.39
N ARG A 103 5.48 -1.07 22.98
CA ARG A 103 6.10 -0.99 21.65
C ARG A 103 7.27 -1.96 21.46
N ILE A 104 8.06 -2.20 22.50
CA ILE A 104 9.13 -3.21 22.46
C ILE A 104 8.53 -4.59 22.24
N GLU A 105 7.47 -4.92 22.96
CA GLU A 105 6.76 -6.19 22.81
C GLU A 105 6.11 -6.32 21.43
N GLU A 106 5.45 -5.27 20.92
CA GLU A 106 4.89 -5.23 19.57
C GLU A 106 5.98 -5.46 18.50
N ARG A 107 7.16 -4.85 18.66
CA ARG A 107 8.30 -5.08 17.76
C ARG A 107 8.77 -6.52 17.81
N ARG A 108 8.84 -7.14 18.99
CA ARG A 108 9.20 -8.55 19.16
C ARG A 108 8.23 -9.47 18.44
N GLN A 109 6.92 -9.29 18.66
CA GLN A 109 5.86 -10.08 18.01
C GLN A 109 5.87 -9.93 16.49
N ARG A 110 6.02 -8.70 15.98
CA ARG A 110 6.16 -8.45 14.54
C ARG A 110 7.39 -9.16 13.97
N ARG A 111 8.51 -9.15 14.69
CA ARG A 111 9.74 -9.85 14.26
C ARG A 111 9.51 -11.36 14.15
N GLU A 112 8.88 -11.96 15.15
CA GLU A 112 8.52 -13.39 15.15
C GLU A 112 7.62 -13.73 13.95
N SER A 113 6.62 -12.89 13.68
CA SER A 113 5.71 -13.07 12.55
C SER A 113 6.43 -13.00 11.19
N TRP A 114 7.42 -12.11 11.05
CA TRP A 114 8.27 -12.06 9.85
C TRP A 114 9.20 -13.27 9.72
N ILE A 115 9.70 -13.83 10.82
CA ILE A 115 10.48 -15.08 10.82
C ILE A 115 9.59 -16.24 10.34
N SER A 116 8.36 -16.35 10.84
CA SER A 116 7.40 -17.36 10.40
C SER A 116 7.05 -17.19 8.92
N SER A 117 6.91 -15.94 8.46
CA SER A 117 6.73 -15.62 7.03
C SER A 117 7.91 -16.07 6.18
N LEU A 118 9.14 -15.85 6.63
CA LEU A 118 10.33 -16.30 5.92
C LEU A 118 10.33 -17.83 5.76
N ASN A 119 10.09 -18.56 6.86
CA ASN A 119 10.04 -20.02 6.87
C ASN A 119 8.95 -20.58 5.95
N TRP A 120 7.80 -19.91 5.88
CA TRP A 120 6.73 -20.28 4.96
C TRP A 120 7.07 -19.93 3.51
N PHE A 121 7.64 -18.74 3.27
CA PHE A 121 7.96 -18.26 1.94
C PHE A 121 8.98 -19.17 1.24
N GLU A 122 10.00 -19.64 1.96
CA GLU A 122 10.98 -20.61 1.46
C GLU A 122 10.36 -21.94 0.99
N LYS A 123 9.21 -22.33 1.56
CA LYS A 123 8.49 -23.57 1.23
C LYS A 123 7.36 -23.35 0.24
N ARG A 124 6.99 -22.10 -0.02
CA ARG A 124 5.86 -21.74 -0.87
C ARG A 124 6.18 -22.10 -2.32
N LYS A 125 5.25 -22.82 -2.96
CA LYS A 125 5.31 -23.16 -4.39
C LYS A 125 4.36 -22.33 -5.25
N SER A 126 3.38 -21.69 -4.64
CA SER A 126 2.38 -20.89 -5.33
C SER A 126 2.92 -19.50 -5.69
N SER A 127 2.66 -19.03 -6.90
CA SER A 127 2.77 -17.63 -7.27
C SER A 127 1.76 -16.76 -6.52
N ALA A 128 1.85 -15.44 -6.70
CA ALA A 128 0.83 -14.50 -6.26
C ALA A 128 -0.56 -14.92 -6.78
N ARG A 129 -1.60 -14.60 -6.00
CA ARG A 129 -3.00 -14.91 -6.32
C ARG A 129 -3.86 -13.66 -6.44
N CYS A 130 -4.89 -13.73 -7.27
CA CYS A 130 -6.03 -12.83 -7.24
C CYS A 130 -6.73 -12.95 -5.88
N LEU A 131 -7.00 -11.84 -5.20
CA LEU A 131 -7.69 -11.86 -3.90
C LEU A 131 -9.21 -11.98 -4.02
N GLU A 132 -9.77 -11.82 -5.23
CA GLU A 132 -11.19 -12.07 -5.50
C GLU A 132 -11.48 -13.55 -5.78
N CYS A 133 -10.78 -14.16 -6.75
CA CYS A 133 -11.10 -15.52 -7.23
C CYS A 133 -10.04 -16.57 -6.89
N GLY A 134 -8.91 -16.18 -6.29
CA GLY A 134 -7.82 -17.09 -5.95
C GLY A 134 -6.95 -17.55 -7.14
N SER A 135 -7.24 -17.10 -8.37
CA SER A 135 -6.45 -17.51 -9.54
C SER A 135 -5.01 -17.02 -9.45
N MET A 136 -4.07 -17.90 -9.83
CA MET A 136 -2.62 -17.68 -9.73
C MET A 136 -1.94 -17.46 -11.09
N THR A 137 -2.61 -17.83 -12.18
CA THR A 137 -2.08 -17.82 -13.55
C THR A 137 -2.77 -16.80 -14.44
N ALA A 138 -3.97 -16.36 -14.06
CA ALA A 138 -4.76 -15.40 -14.81
C ALA A 138 -4.49 -13.95 -14.39
N ILE A 139 -3.40 -13.66 -13.67
CA ILE A 139 -3.11 -12.32 -13.15
C ILE A 139 -1.96 -11.64 -13.91
N LYS A 140 -2.19 -10.39 -14.31
CA LYS A 140 -1.17 -9.48 -14.85
C LYS A 140 -1.04 -8.29 -13.92
N VAL A 141 0.07 -8.21 -13.20
CA VAL A 141 0.38 -7.09 -12.30
C VAL A 141 0.57 -5.82 -13.13
N LEU A 142 0.02 -4.70 -12.65
CA LEU A 142 0.12 -3.41 -13.31
C LEU A 142 1.26 -2.60 -12.68
N PRO A 143 2.17 -2.04 -13.50
CA PRO A 143 3.19 -1.12 -13.00
C PRO A 143 2.58 0.18 -12.50
N TRP A 144 3.20 0.77 -11.47
CA TRP A 144 2.82 2.08 -10.95
C TRP A 144 3.36 3.20 -11.83
N ASN A 145 2.56 4.23 -12.06
CA ASN A 145 2.90 5.44 -12.81
C ASN A 145 3.38 5.17 -14.25
N GLU A 146 2.95 4.05 -14.82
CA GLU A 146 3.23 3.66 -16.20
C GLU A 146 1.90 3.53 -16.95
N VAL A 147 1.84 4.14 -18.14
CA VAL A 147 0.71 3.99 -19.06
C VAL A 147 0.90 2.70 -19.84
N ILE A 148 -0.01 1.75 -19.68
CA ILE A 148 0.00 0.47 -20.37
C ILE A 148 -1.27 0.26 -21.19
N PRO A 149 -1.22 -0.48 -22.32
CA PRO A 149 -2.42 -0.82 -23.07
C PRO A 149 -3.41 -1.65 -22.24
N HIS A 150 -4.70 -1.40 -22.41
CA HIS A 150 -5.74 -2.24 -21.82
C HIS A 150 -5.58 -3.70 -22.28
N PRO A 151 -5.73 -4.72 -21.42
CA PRO A 151 -5.55 -6.13 -21.77
C PRO A 151 -6.40 -6.63 -22.94
N TYR A 152 -7.54 -5.98 -23.19
CA TYR A 152 -8.43 -6.27 -24.33
C TYR A 152 -8.26 -5.32 -25.54
N GLY A 153 -7.21 -4.50 -25.56
CA GLY A 153 -6.78 -3.72 -26.72
C GLY A 153 -7.39 -2.33 -26.86
N GLU A 154 -8.57 -2.06 -26.28
CA GLU A 154 -9.17 -0.73 -26.32
C GLU A 154 -8.82 0.09 -25.07
N GLY A 155 -8.13 1.21 -25.27
CA GLY A 155 -7.76 2.17 -24.22
C GLY A 155 -6.43 1.88 -23.53
N VAL A 156 -6.12 2.71 -22.54
CA VAL A 156 -4.90 2.62 -21.72
C VAL A 156 -5.26 2.63 -20.24
N ILE A 157 -4.32 2.16 -19.43
CA ILE A 157 -4.43 2.09 -17.97
C ILE A 157 -3.20 2.76 -17.40
N GLU A 158 -3.40 3.59 -16.38
CA GLU A 158 -2.34 4.13 -15.56
C GLU A 158 -2.73 3.94 -14.09
N LEU A 159 -1.86 3.34 -13.31
CA LEU A 159 -2.05 3.18 -11.87
C LEU A 159 -1.33 4.31 -11.15
N THR A 160 -2.08 5.22 -10.55
CA THR A 160 -1.55 6.37 -9.81
C THR A 160 -2.02 6.36 -8.36
N PHE A 161 -1.28 7.05 -7.49
CA PHE A 161 -1.69 7.29 -6.11
C PHE A 161 -2.16 8.74 -5.98
N ASP A 162 -3.42 8.93 -5.59
CA ASP A 162 -3.93 10.24 -5.24
C ASP A 162 -3.70 10.48 -3.73
N ALA A 163 -2.70 11.30 -3.42
CA ALA A 163 -2.30 11.63 -2.05
C ALA A 163 -3.31 12.51 -1.30
N THR A 164 -4.45 12.85 -1.90
CA THR A 164 -5.54 13.61 -1.23
C THR A 164 -6.31 12.79 -0.19
N ILE A 165 -6.07 11.49 -0.08
CA ILE A 165 -6.70 10.60 0.91
C ILE A 165 -5.62 9.94 1.77
N VAL A 166 -5.03 10.71 2.69
CA VAL A 166 -4.24 10.16 3.78
C VAL A 166 -4.94 10.56 5.08
N ASP A 167 -5.40 9.57 5.85
CA ASP A 167 -5.74 9.78 7.26
C ASP A 167 -4.44 10.09 8.02
N GLY A 168 -4.12 11.38 8.14
CA GLY A 168 -2.93 11.92 8.79
C GLY A 168 -2.68 13.38 8.40
N PRO A 169 -1.92 14.17 9.18
CA PRO A 169 -1.75 15.60 8.91
C PRO A 169 -1.05 15.81 7.56
N LEU A 170 -1.73 16.55 6.69
CA LEU A 170 -1.37 16.87 5.30
C LEU A 170 0.08 17.37 5.13
N PRO A 171 0.81 16.96 4.07
CA PRO A 171 1.81 17.84 3.47
C PRO A 171 1.09 19.08 2.92
N THR A 172 1.54 20.27 3.28
CA THR A 172 0.91 21.57 2.92
C THR A 172 1.03 21.95 1.43
N TRP A 173 1.28 20.99 0.55
CA TRP A 173 1.34 21.21 -0.89
C TRP A 173 0.68 20.06 -1.62
N THR A 174 -0.60 20.26 -1.96
CA THR A 174 -1.33 19.41 -2.91
C THR A 174 -1.00 19.89 -4.32
N PRO A 175 -0.30 19.10 -5.16
CA PRO A 175 -0.24 19.41 -6.58
C PRO A 175 -1.67 19.28 -7.15
N PRO A 176 -2.09 20.20 -8.05
CA PRO A 176 -3.41 20.12 -8.66
C PRO A 176 -3.54 18.83 -9.49
N PRO A 177 -4.78 18.31 -9.64
CA PRO A 177 -5.03 17.14 -10.49
C PRO A 177 -4.50 17.38 -11.90
N ILE A 178 -3.83 16.36 -12.44
CA ILE A 178 -3.26 16.38 -13.78
C ILE A 178 -4.27 15.76 -14.74
N TYR A 179 -4.63 16.51 -15.78
CA TYR A 179 -5.55 16.06 -16.82
C TYR A 179 -4.79 15.87 -18.14
N PHE A 180 -5.30 15.00 -19.01
CA PHE A 180 -4.75 14.74 -20.35
C PHE A 180 -5.85 14.86 -21.42
N ASP A 181 -5.48 15.22 -22.65
CA ASP A 181 -6.36 15.19 -23.81
C ASP A 181 -6.40 13.81 -24.50
N LEU A 182 -7.22 13.69 -25.56
CA LEU A 182 -7.44 12.44 -26.31
C LEU A 182 -6.16 11.94 -27.00
N GLU A 183 -5.19 12.82 -27.21
CA GLU A 183 -3.90 12.56 -27.82
C GLU A 183 -2.80 12.29 -26.78
N GLY A 184 -3.13 12.33 -25.48
CA GLY A 184 -2.20 12.08 -24.38
C GLY A 184 -1.33 13.29 -23.98
N ASN A 185 -1.65 14.50 -24.45
CA ASN A 185 -0.97 15.71 -24.02
C ASN A 185 -1.52 16.17 -22.66
N ARG A 186 -0.63 16.64 -21.79
CA ARG A 186 -1.00 17.18 -20.49
C ARG A 186 -1.76 18.49 -20.65
N LEU A 187 -2.95 18.55 -20.07
CA LEU A 187 -3.75 19.76 -19.95
C LEU A 187 -3.30 20.54 -18.71
N THR A 188 -2.74 21.74 -18.90
CA THR A 188 -2.52 22.70 -17.83
C THR A 188 -3.85 23.38 -17.53
N VAL A 189 -4.37 23.20 -16.31
CA VAL A 189 -5.54 23.95 -15.84
C VAL A 189 -5.16 25.44 -15.85
N ALA A 190 -5.87 26.26 -16.61
CA ALA A 190 -5.71 27.70 -16.56
C ALA A 190 -6.15 28.17 -15.17
N ASP A 191 -5.33 28.99 -14.51
CA ASP A 191 -5.71 29.65 -13.25
C ASP A 191 -7.02 30.41 -13.49
N ASP A 192 -8.02 30.08 -12.68
CA ASP A 192 -9.37 30.65 -12.74
C ASP A 192 -9.31 32.11 -12.28
N ASP A 193 -9.17 33.03 -13.23
CA ASP A 193 -9.09 34.48 -13.03
C ASP A 193 -10.50 35.08 -12.78
N SER A 194 -11.30 34.40 -11.95
CA SER A 194 -12.67 34.76 -11.59
C SER A 194 -12.75 35.44 -10.21
N ASP A 195 -11.93 36.46 -10.01
CA ASP A 195 -12.13 37.44 -8.94
C ASP A 195 -11.84 38.87 -9.44
N LYS A 196 -12.58 39.26 -10.47
CA LYS A 196 -12.80 40.67 -10.86
C LYS A 196 -14.28 40.88 -11.17
N GLY A 197 -15.06 41.05 -10.12
CA GLY A 197 -16.43 41.59 -10.14
C GLY A 197 -16.55 42.74 -9.16
#